data_AF-A0A674I532-F1
#
_entry.id   AF-A0A674I532-F1
#
_cell.length_a   1.000
_cell.length_b   1.000
_cell.length_c   1.000
_cell.angle_alpha   90.00
_cell.angle_beta   90.00
_cell.angle_gamma   90.00
#
_symmetry.space_group_name_H-M   'P 1'
#
loop_
_entity.id
_entity.type
_entity.pdbx_description
1 polymer ?
#
loop_
_entity_poly.entity_id
_entity_poly.type
_entity_poly.pdbx_seq_one_letter_code
_entity_poly.pdbx_strand_id
1 'polypeptide(L)'
;MGLGVRCLPLHTLLHYIDNGVLQLTETCAIKLLKDLDNTEKNEKLKFSIFTRLPEAIGHKVSQLWNHPVNSNFIARNSVKLLLDKLRKRQVRHNRPVVDRLSVHVEFLPLNYLVDMLAEVEDQGLNPFEEEDNVNAKFVEETALKHTMMLLGL
;
A
#
# COMPACT_ATOMS: atom_id res chain seq x y z
N MET A 1 -23.20 8.39 -17.07
CA MET A 1 -23.45 8.30 -15.60
C MET A 1 -22.55 9.19 -14.74
N GLY A 2 -21.58 9.95 -15.28
CA GLY A 2 -20.67 10.79 -14.47
C GLY A 2 -21.28 12.10 -13.91
N LEU A 3 -22.48 12.48 -14.34
CA LEU A 3 -23.17 13.70 -13.89
C LEU A 3 -24.10 13.44 -12.70
N GLY A 4 -24.85 12.33 -12.69
CA GLY A 4 -25.84 12.04 -11.64
C GLY A 4 -25.25 11.96 -10.23
N VAL A 5 -24.02 11.46 -10.10
CA VAL A 5 -23.32 11.34 -8.81
C VAL A 5 -22.90 12.69 -8.23
N ARG A 6 -22.62 13.70 -9.08
CA ARG A 6 -22.28 15.06 -8.65
C ARG A 6 -23.50 15.88 -8.25
N CYS A 7 -24.68 15.48 -8.71
CA CYS A 7 -25.94 16.18 -8.45
C CYS A 7 -26.65 15.70 -7.18
N LEU A 8 -26.18 14.61 -6.56
CA LEU A 8 -26.77 14.01 -5.37
C LEU A 8 -26.01 14.46 -4.11
N PRO A 9 -26.72 14.81 -3.03
CA PRO A 9 -26.09 14.97 -1.72
C PRO A 9 -25.33 13.69 -1.33
N LEU A 10 -24.15 13.86 -0.71
CA LEU A 10 -23.26 12.78 -0.28
C LEU A 10 -24.02 11.65 0.46
N HIS A 11 -24.86 12.02 1.42
CA HIS A 11 -25.59 11.04 2.23
C HIS A 11 -26.57 10.21 1.39
N THR A 12 -27.23 10.82 0.41
CA THR A 12 -28.20 10.15 -0.46
C THR A 12 -27.50 9.19 -1.41
N LEU A 13 -26.35 9.60 -1.95
CA LEU A 13 -25.52 8.74 -2.78
C LEU A 13 -25.08 7.48 -2.02
N LEU A 14 -24.52 7.65 -0.82
CA LEU A 14 -24.08 6.52 -0.01
C LEU A 14 -25.25 5.59 0.34
N HIS A 15 -26.41 6.15 0.67
CA HIS A 15 -27.62 5.36 0.94
C HIS A 15 -28.08 4.55 -0.28
N TYR A 16 -27.96 5.06 -1.50
CA TYR A 16 -28.27 4.30 -2.71
C TYR A 16 -27.27 3.17 -2.98
N ILE A 17 -26.00 3.38 -2.64
CA ILE A 17 -24.96 2.36 -2.73
C ILE A 17 -25.22 1.27 -1.70
N ASP A 18 -25.47 1.65 -0.44
CA ASP A 18 -25.69 0.73 0.67
C ASP A 18 -26.93 -0.16 0.45
N ASN A 19 -28.00 0.38 -0.14
CA ASN A 19 -29.21 -0.37 -0.47
C ASN A 19 -29.13 -1.13 -1.82
N GLY A 20 -28.00 -1.06 -2.53
CA GLY A 20 -27.81 -1.73 -3.82
C GLY A 20 -28.63 -1.18 -4.98
N VAL A 21 -29.28 -0.01 -4.81
CA VAL A 21 -30.00 0.72 -5.87
C VAL A 21 -29.00 1.26 -6.89
N LEU A 22 -27.84 1.71 -6.43
CA LEU A 22 -26.72 2.13 -7.26
C LEU A 22 -25.61 1.08 -7.18
N GLN A 23 -25.60 0.13 -8.12
CA GLN A 23 -24.53 -0.85 -8.20
C GLN A 23 -23.26 -0.22 -8.79
N LEU A 24 -22.23 -0.04 -7.95
CA LEU A 24 -20.92 0.36 -8.44
C LEU A 24 -20.23 -0.83 -9.11
N THR A 25 -20.23 -0.83 -10.44
CA THR A 25 -19.33 -1.66 -11.24
C THR A 25 -17.91 -1.11 -11.18
N GLU A 26 -16.91 -1.97 -11.37
CA GLU A 26 -15.48 -1.61 -11.40
C GLU A 26 -15.19 -0.38 -12.27
N THR A 27 -15.70 -0.36 -13.50
CA THR A 27 -15.49 0.75 -14.45
C THR A 27 -16.16 2.05 -13.99
N CYS A 28 -17.28 1.96 -13.27
CA CYS A 28 -17.98 3.10 -12.71
C CYS A 28 -17.21 3.70 -11.53
N ALA A 29 -16.70 2.85 -10.63
CA ALA A 29 -15.86 3.26 -9.51
C ALA A 29 -14.60 3.97 -10.00
N ILE A 30 -13.89 3.39 -10.98
CA ILE A 30 -12.65 3.98 -11.53
C ILE A 30 -12.94 5.33 -12.20
N LYS A 31 -13.98 5.41 -13.04
CA LYS A 31 -14.36 6.67 -13.69
C LYS A 31 -14.75 7.73 -12.66
N LEU A 32 -15.50 7.34 -11.63
CA LEU A 32 -15.93 8.25 -10.57
C LEU A 32 -14.74 8.79 -9.75
N LEU A 33 -13.78 7.93 -9.40
CA LEU A 33 -12.57 8.35 -8.69
C LEU A 33 -11.71 9.30 -9.53
N LYS A 34 -11.65 9.10 -10.86
CA LYS A 34 -10.94 9.99 -11.79
C LYS A 34 -11.68 11.32 -12.01
N ASP A 35 -13.00 11.28 -12.01
CA ASP A 35 -13.87 12.44 -12.23
C ASP A 35 -13.90 13.41 -11.03
N LEU A 36 -13.58 12.91 -9.83
CA LEU A 36 -13.51 13.65 -8.58
C LEU A 36 -12.11 14.21 -8.36
N ASP A 37 -12.00 15.52 -8.14
CA ASP A 37 -10.79 16.22 -7.74
C ASP A 37 -10.33 15.84 -6.32
N ASN A 38 -9.12 16.27 -5.95
CA ASN A 38 -8.45 15.92 -4.69
C ASN A 38 -8.80 16.88 -3.53
N THR A 39 -9.94 17.58 -3.61
CA THR A 39 -10.43 18.40 -2.49
C THR A 39 -10.79 17.50 -1.30
N GLU A 40 -10.57 17.97 -0.06
CA GLU A 40 -10.81 17.21 1.17
C GLU A 40 -12.21 16.56 1.22
N LYS A 41 -13.25 17.27 0.78
CA LYS A 41 -14.63 16.75 0.69
C LYS A 41 -14.75 15.56 -0.26
N ASN A 42 -14.05 15.61 -1.39
CA ASN A 42 -14.09 14.59 -2.42
C ASN A 42 -13.20 13.40 -2.07
N GLU A 43 -12.07 13.61 -1.38
CA GLU A 43 -11.28 12.51 -0.80
C GLU A 43 -12.08 11.73 0.25
N LYS A 44 -12.81 12.42 1.14
CA LYS A 44 -13.73 11.75 2.09
C LYS A 44 -14.83 10.96 1.38
N LEU A 45 -15.36 11.48 0.27
CA LEU A 45 -16.33 10.77 -0.56
C LEU A 45 -15.73 9.55 -1.25
N LYS A 46 -14.56 9.68 -1.91
CA LYS A 46 -13.84 8.57 -2.55
C LYS A 46 -13.57 7.45 -1.55
N PHE A 47 -13.09 7.79 -0.35
CA PHE A 47 -12.87 6.81 0.71
C PHE A 47 -14.18 6.16 1.18
N SER A 48 -15.24 6.94 1.38
CA SER A 48 -16.55 6.41 1.78
C SER A 48 -17.16 5.46 0.76
N ILE A 49 -16.94 5.71 -0.53
CA ILE A 49 -17.34 4.80 -1.60
C ILE A 49 -16.46 3.55 -1.57
N PHE A 50 -15.14 3.73 -1.46
CA PHE A 50 -14.18 2.63 -1.46
C PHE A 50 -14.42 1.62 -0.34
N THR A 51 -14.74 2.07 0.88
CA THR A 51 -15.02 1.18 2.01
C THR A 51 -16.33 0.39 1.88
N ARG A 52 -17.21 0.78 0.95
CA ARG A 52 -18.48 0.11 0.66
C ARG A 52 -18.41 -0.81 -0.55
N LEU A 53 -17.29 -0.80 -1.28
CA LEU A 53 -17.10 -1.67 -2.45
C LEU A 53 -16.89 -3.13 -2.01
N PRO A 54 -17.43 -4.11 -2.76
CA PRO A 54 -17.06 -5.50 -2.60
C PRO A 54 -15.54 -5.71 -2.76
N GLU A 55 -14.96 -6.61 -1.97
CA GLU A 55 -13.51 -6.86 -1.91
C GLU A 55 -12.88 -7.13 -3.30
N ALA A 56 -13.59 -7.88 -4.15
CA ALA A 56 -13.16 -8.19 -5.52
C ALA A 56 -13.00 -6.95 -6.41
N ILE A 57 -13.81 -5.92 -6.21
CA ILE A 57 -13.75 -4.66 -6.96
C ILE A 57 -12.79 -3.69 -6.26
N GLY A 58 -12.83 -3.64 -4.93
CA GLY A 58 -11.97 -2.78 -4.12
C GLY A 58 -10.49 -2.97 -4.43
N HIS A 59 -10.02 -4.22 -4.58
CA HIS A 59 -8.62 -4.49 -4.89
C HIS A 59 -8.16 -3.88 -6.23
N LYS A 60 -8.98 -3.97 -7.28
CA LYS A 60 -8.63 -3.44 -8.60
C LYS A 60 -8.69 -1.91 -8.63
N VAL A 61 -9.71 -1.34 -7.98
CA VAL A 61 -9.84 0.10 -7.82
C VAL A 61 -8.68 0.66 -7.00
N SER A 62 -8.22 -0.07 -5.97
CA SER A 62 -7.09 0.34 -5.14
C SER A 62 -5.80 0.40 -5.95
N GLN A 63 -5.49 -0.62 -6.75
CA GLN A 63 -4.30 -0.62 -7.63
C GLN A 63 -4.23 0.59 -8.57
N LEU A 64 -5.38 1.06 -9.05
CA LEU A 64 -5.48 2.23 -9.93
C LEU A 64 -5.51 3.56 -9.17
N TRP A 65 -5.79 3.54 -7.87
CA TRP A 65 -5.88 4.73 -7.04
C TRP A 65 -4.57 4.95 -6.27
N ASN A 66 -3.74 5.87 -6.77
CA ASN A 66 -2.46 6.28 -6.18
C ASN A 66 -2.64 7.13 -4.90
N HIS A 67 -3.43 6.65 -3.93
CA HIS A 67 -3.63 7.33 -2.65
C HIS A 67 -2.66 6.75 -1.58
N PRO A 68 -2.11 7.55 -0.64
CA PRO A 68 -1.22 7.07 0.42
C PRO A 68 -1.82 5.98 1.34
N VAL A 69 -3.15 5.85 1.36
CA VAL A 69 -3.82 4.73 2.04
C VAL A 69 -3.60 3.41 1.29
N ASN A 70 -3.54 3.45 -0.05
CA ASN A 70 -3.28 2.28 -0.88
C ASN A 70 -1.81 1.84 -0.77
N SER A 71 -0.85 2.76 -0.68
CA SER A 71 0.55 2.40 -0.44
C SER A 71 0.75 1.71 0.91
N ASN A 72 0.06 2.17 1.96
CA ASN A 72 0.06 1.51 3.28
C ASN A 72 -0.58 0.11 3.20
N PHE A 73 -1.70 -0.02 2.49
CA PHE A 73 -2.36 -1.32 2.30
C PHE A 73 -1.47 -2.31 1.52
N ILE A 74 -0.84 -1.87 0.43
CA ILE A 74 0.09 -2.68 -0.36
C ILE A 74 1.31 -3.07 0.49
N ALA A 75 1.92 -2.13 1.21
CA ALA A 75 3.06 -2.40 2.08
C ALA A 75 2.72 -3.45 3.15
N ARG A 76 1.56 -3.35 3.82
CA ARG A 76 1.10 -4.33 4.80
C ARG A 76 0.90 -5.71 4.20
N ASN A 77 0.31 -5.80 3.01
CA ASN A 77 0.10 -7.08 2.33
C ASN A 77 1.42 -7.73 1.88
N SER A 78 2.38 -6.93 1.39
CA SER A 78 3.72 -7.40 1.04
C SER A 78 4.45 -7.95 2.26
N VAL A 79 4.43 -7.22 3.39
CA VAL A 79 5.01 -7.70 4.66
C VAL A 79 4.33 -8.98 5.13
N LYS A 80 3.00 -9.07 5.06
CA LYS A 80 2.26 -10.28 5.43
C LYS A 80 2.67 -11.49 4.59
N LEU A 81 2.85 -11.31 3.27
CA LEU A 81 3.30 -12.37 2.37
C LEU A 81 4.74 -12.82 2.68
N LEU A 82 5.64 -11.88 2.98
CA LEU A 82 7.01 -12.18 3.39
C LEU A 82 7.05 -12.96 4.70
N LEU A 83 6.26 -12.55 5.70
CA LEU A 83 6.13 -13.25 6.98
C LEU A 83 5.61 -14.68 6.79
N ASP A 84 4.60 -14.88 5.94
CA ASP A 84 4.08 -16.22 5.65
C ASP A 84 5.10 -17.09 4.91
N LYS A 85 5.89 -16.53 3.99
CA LYS A 85 6.99 -17.24 3.31
C LYS A 85 8.06 -17.66 4.31
N LEU A 86 8.45 -16.78 5.22
CA LEU A 86 9.45 -17.06 6.25
C LEU A 86 8.96 -18.08 7.27
N ARG A 87 7.70 -17.98 7.71
CA ARG A 87 7.08 -19.01 8.57
C ARG A 87 7.16 -20.38 7.93
N LYS A 88 6.83 -20.49 6.63
CA LYS A 88 6.92 -21.75 5.87
C LYS A 88 8.37 -22.22 5.72
N ARG A 89 9.36 -21.31 5.72
CA ARG A 89 10.79 -21.62 5.63
C ARG A 89 11.35 -22.11 6.98
N GLN A 90 11.00 -21.45 8.08
CA GLN A 90 11.34 -21.89 9.44
C GLN A 90 10.77 -23.27 9.77
N VAL A 91 9.52 -23.57 9.37
CA VAL A 91 8.92 -24.91 9.54
C VAL A 91 9.67 -25.98 8.71
N ARG A 92 10.31 -25.61 7.60
CA ARG A 92 11.17 -26.53 6.81
C ARG A 92 12.57 -26.68 7.39
N HIS A 93 13.05 -25.68 8.13
CA HIS A 93 14.36 -25.70 8.78
C HIS A 93 14.20 -25.82 10.30
N ASN A 94 13.74 -26.98 10.78
CA ASN A 94 14.01 -27.38 12.17
C ASN A 94 15.52 -27.58 12.34
N ARG A 95 16.25 -26.48 12.53
CA ARG A 95 17.64 -26.50 13.00
C ARG A 95 17.64 -25.87 14.40
N PRO A 96 18.20 -26.54 15.42
CA PRO A 96 18.32 -25.94 16.74
C PRO A 96 19.28 -24.76 16.60
N VAL A 97 18.77 -23.54 16.74
CA VAL A 97 19.58 -22.31 16.72
C VAL A 97 20.43 -22.33 17.96
N VAL A 98 21.75 -22.43 17.74
CA VAL A 98 22.77 -22.38 18.77
C VAL A 98 22.73 -21.01 19.44
N ASP A 99 22.53 -21.10 20.75
CA ASP A 99 22.77 -20.15 21.83
C ASP A 99 23.96 -19.20 21.58
N ARG A 100 23.70 -18.04 20.97
CA ARG A 100 24.56 -16.86 21.03
C ARG A 100 23.72 -15.60 20.87
N LEU A 101 23.31 -15.02 21.99
CA LEU A 101 23.51 -13.60 22.34
C LEU A 101 22.61 -13.23 23.51
N SER A 102 23.20 -13.35 24.70
CA SER A 102 22.73 -12.78 25.94
C SER A 102 22.89 -11.26 25.94
N VAL A 103 21.83 -10.48 25.64
CA VAL A 103 21.56 -9.16 26.24
C VAL A 103 20.05 -8.91 26.22
N HIS A 104 19.54 -8.38 27.33
CA HIS A 104 18.15 -8.19 27.72
C HIS A 104 17.28 -7.35 26.76
N VAL A 105 15.97 -7.58 26.85
CA VAL A 105 14.91 -7.35 25.86
C VAL A 105 14.23 -5.99 26.04
N GLU A 106 14.03 -5.21 24.96
CA GLU A 106 12.98 -4.17 24.89
C GLU A 106 12.37 -4.12 23.48
N PHE A 107 11.14 -4.62 23.36
CA PHE A 107 10.31 -4.81 22.14
C PHE A 107 10.77 -5.88 21.12
N LEU A 108 10.48 -7.14 21.46
CA LEU A 108 10.66 -8.34 20.63
C LEU A 108 10.16 -8.23 19.17
N PRO A 109 9.00 -7.59 18.85
CA PRO A 109 8.52 -7.55 17.46
C PRO A 109 9.44 -6.75 16.53
N LEU A 110 10.10 -5.71 17.04
CA LEU A 110 10.96 -4.85 16.24
C LEU A 110 12.33 -5.47 16.05
N ASN A 111 12.94 -6.04 17.09
CA ASN A 111 14.20 -6.77 16.93
C ASN A 111 14.03 -7.99 16.02
N TYR A 112 12.92 -8.74 16.17
CA TYR A 112 12.62 -9.85 15.27
C TYR A 112 12.46 -9.39 13.81
N LEU A 113 11.87 -8.22 13.59
CA LEU A 113 11.74 -7.63 12.26
C LEU A 113 13.10 -7.16 11.73
N VAL A 114 13.95 -6.58 12.57
CA VAL A 114 15.32 -6.15 12.21
C VAL A 114 16.19 -7.35 11.83
N ASP A 115 16.19 -8.40 12.64
CA ASP A 115 16.95 -9.64 12.37
C ASP A 115 16.46 -10.30 11.08
N MET A 116 15.14 -10.31 10.86
CA MET A 116 14.54 -10.84 9.64
C MET A 116 14.89 -10.02 8.39
N LEU A 117 14.90 -8.69 8.48
CA LEU A 117 15.32 -7.83 7.38
C LEU A 117 16.81 -8.01 7.08
N ALA A 118 17.65 -8.15 8.11
CA ALA A 118 19.08 -8.42 7.96
C ALA A 118 19.34 -9.77 7.28
N GLU A 119 18.58 -10.83 7.62
CA GLU A 119 18.66 -12.12 6.95
C GLU A 119 18.22 -12.08 5.47
N VAL A 120 17.30 -11.17 5.12
CA VAL A 120 16.83 -10.99 3.73
C VAL A 120 17.85 -10.19 2.90
N GLU A 121 18.48 -9.18 3.51
CA GLU A 121 19.57 -8.39 2.92
C GLU A 121 20.81 -9.25 2.63
N ASP A 122 21.22 -10.09 3.59
CA ASP A 122 22.36 -11.01 3.45
C ASP A 122 22.14 -12.07 2.36
N GLN A 123 20.87 -12.43 2.11
CA GLN A 123 20.50 -13.36 1.04
C GLN A 123 20.50 -12.75 -0.36
N GLY A 124 20.85 -11.46 -0.51
CA GLY A 124 21.01 -10.80 -1.82
C GLY A 124 19.74 -10.78 -2.67
N LEU A 125 18.58 -11.05 -2.08
CA LEU A 125 17.30 -11.03 -2.79
C LEU A 125 16.86 -9.57 -2.91
N ASN A 126 17.36 -8.90 -3.94
CA ASN A 126 16.83 -7.63 -4.41
C ASN A 126 15.71 -7.95 -5.42
N PRO A 127 14.42 -8.06 -5.02
CA PRO A 127 13.34 -8.42 -5.95
C PRO A 127 13.03 -7.30 -6.95
N PHE A 128 13.80 -6.21 -6.95
CA PHE A 128 13.59 -5.02 -7.77
C PHE A 128 14.55 -4.92 -8.96
N GLU A 129 15.42 -5.90 -9.23
CA GLU A 129 16.36 -5.76 -10.36
C GLU A 129 15.75 -6.07 -11.74
N GLU A 130 14.56 -6.67 -11.82
CA GLU A 130 14.05 -7.21 -13.10
C GLU A 130 12.78 -6.56 -13.67
N GLU A 131 12.17 -5.55 -13.05
CA GLU A 131 11.01 -4.84 -13.62
C GLU A 131 11.20 -3.32 -13.68
N ASP A 132 11.71 -2.88 -14.83
CA ASP A 132 11.47 -1.59 -15.53
C ASP A 132 11.29 -0.35 -14.62
N ASN A 133 12.20 -0.23 -13.67
CA ASN A 133 12.15 0.77 -12.62
C ASN A 133 12.96 2.00 -13.02
N VAL A 134 12.31 3.16 -12.85
CA VAL A 134 12.94 4.49 -12.88
C VAL A 134 14.24 4.39 -12.11
N ASN A 135 15.36 4.47 -12.85
CA ASN A 135 16.72 4.26 -12.37
C ASN A 135 16.89 4.89 -10.98
N ALA A 136 16.96 4.08 -9.93
CA ALA A 136 16.98 4.56 -8.54
C ALA A 136 18.10 5.59 -8.33
N LYS A 137 19.22 5.40 -9.04
CA LYS A 137 20.35 6.34 -9.11
C LYS A 137 19.96 7.71 -9.67
N PHE A 138 19.08 7.76 -10.66
CA PHE A 138 18.58 9.02 -11.23
C PHE A 138 17.65 9.75 -10.25
N VAL A 139 16.80 9.01 -9.52
CA VAL A 139 15.94 9.58 -8.48
C VAL A 139 16.77 10.16 -7.34
N GLU A 140 17.77 9.41 -6.88
CA GLU A 140 18.72 9.85 -5.85
C GLU A 140 19.49 11.10 -6.30
N GLU A 141 20.03 11.11 -7.51
CA GLU A 141 20.77 12.26 -8.05
C GLU A 141 19.88 13.50 -8.20
N THR A 142 18.62 13.32 -8.64
CA THR A 142 17.66 14.42 -8.79
C THR A 142 17.24 14.98 -7.44
N ALA A 143 16.99 14.12 -6.44
CA ALA A 143 16.67 14.53 -5.08
C ALA A 143 17.84 15.29 -4.43
N LEU A 144 19.07 14.82 -4.64
CA LEU A 144 20.28 15.47 -4.13
C LEU A 144 20.44 16.87 -4.73
N LYS A 145 20.34 16.99 -6.07
CA LYS A 145 20.42 18.30 -6.77
C LYS A 145 19.36 19.29 -6.28
N HIS A 146 18.12 18.83 -6.11
CA HIS A 146 17.05 19.68 -5.59
C HIS A 146 17.31 20.15 -4.16
N THR A 147 17.88 19.28 -3.33
CA THR A 147 18.22 19.59 -1.94
C THR A 147 19.39 20.57 -1.84
N MET A 148 20.42 20.38 -2.67
CA MET A 148 21.55 21.33 -2.76
C MET A 148 21.07 22.72 -3.18
N MET A 149 20.16 22.79 -4.17
CA MET A 149 19.54 24.05 -4.58
C MET A 149 18.78 24.75 -3.44
N LEU A 150 18.01 24.01 -2.64
CA LEU A 150 17.30 24.56 -1.47
C LEU A 150 18.26 25.03 -0.37
N LEU A 151 19.41 24.37 -0.22
CA LEU A 151 20.43 24.68 0.77
C LEU A 151 21.44 25.74 0.28
N GLY A 152 21.39 26.13 -0.99
CA GLY A 152 22.33 27.08 -1.61
C GLY A 152 23.78 26.54 -1.70
N LEU A 153 23.94 25.22 -1.80
CA LEU A 153 25.22 24.50 -1.90
C LEU A 153 25.53 24.08 -3.33
#